data_AF-A0A965V869-F1
#
_entry.id   AF-A0A965V869-F1
#
_cell.length_a   1.000
_cell.length_b   1.000
_cell.length_c   1.000
_cell.angle_alpha   90.00
_cell.angle_beta   90.00
_cell.angle_gamma   90.00
#
_symmetry.space_group_name_H-M   'P 1'
#
loop_
_entity.id
_entity.type
_entity.pdbx_description
1 polymer ?
#
loop_
_entity_poly.entity_id
_entity_poly.type
_entity_poly.pdbx_seq_one_letter_code
_entity_poly.pdbx_strand_id
1 'polypeptide(L)'
;MIEQAKSFKDSTDWKTSAEKIISLQKNWKSLGSAGQKYDNKLWADFRSACDDFFTARERNFAAQDAALIENLTAKNDLIASLHEMQLPESKSEALAVLRNTSEQFSKMGHVPLKNKNDVYERFKKAIDAKYSSLKLEADEKDRILFQAKIDTLGSSPERQKLLTNEKNDIRKQMDALGKEIIQMEDNLGFFARSKGADQLRKEVEGKVQVLQS
;
A
#
# COMPACT_ATOMS: atom_id res chain seq x y z
N MET A 1 -42.68 -12.49 0.63
CA MET A 1 -41.46 -13.08 0.04
C MET A 1 -41.06 -12.41 -1.27
N ILE A 2 -41.91 -12.36 -2.30
CA ILE A 2 -41.59 -11.68 -3.57
C ILE A 2 -41.25 -10.20 -3.36
N GLU A 3 -42.12 -9.44 -2.67
CA GLU A 3 -41.85 -8.02 -2.37
C GLU A 3 -40.59 -7.82 -1.52
N GLN A 4 -40.29 -8.75 -0.62
CA GLN A 4 -39.05 -8.71 0.16
C GLN A 4 -37.83 -8.96 -0.73
N ALA A 5 -37.88 -9.92 -1.67
CA ALA A 5 -36.80 -10.14 -2.63
C ALA A 5 -36.59 -8.90 -3.53
N LYS A 6 -37.66 -8.29 -4.02
CA LYS A 6 -37.61 -7.05 -4.82
C LYS A 6 -36.96 -5.89 -4.06
N SER A 7 -37.19 -5.78 -2.74
CA SER A 7 -36.58 -4.72 -1.92
C SER A 7 -35.04 -4.75 -1.88
N PHE A 8 -34.42 -5.88 -2.23
CA PHE A 8 -32.97 -6.02 -2.27
C PHE A 8 -32.36 -5.72 -3.64
N LYS A 9 -33.17 -5.49 -4.70
CA LYS A 9 -32.68 -5.34 -6.08
C LYS A 9 -31.57 -4.30 -6.21
N ASP A 10 -31.72 -3.16 -5.54
CA ASP A 10 -30.77 -2.04 -5.59
C ASP A 10 -29.86 -1.98 -4.34
N SER A 11 -29.87 -3.01 -3.50
CA SER A 11 -29.07 -3.06 -2.28
C SER A 11 -27.60 -3.25 -2.60
N THR A 12 -26.75 -2.37 -2.05
CA THR A 12 -25.29 -2.46 -2.15
C THR A 12 -24.65 -3.19 -0.96
N ASP A 13 -25.45 -3.57 0.04
CA ASP A 13 -25.04 -4.50 1.09
C ASP A 13 -25.12 -5.94 0.57
N TRP A 14 -24.18 -6.27 -0.31
CA TRP A 14 -24.17 -7.52 -1.07
C TRP A 14 -24.14 -8.77 -0.19
N LYS A 15 -23.51 -8.70 0.98
CA LYS A 15 -23.36 -9.86 1.87
C LYS A 15 -24.65 -10.12 2.62
N THR A 16 -25.15 -9.15 3.38
CA THR A 16 -26.35 -9.32 4.20
C THR A 16 -27.59 -9.50 3.33
N SER A 17 -27.66 -8.84 2.17
CA SER A 17 -28.78 -9.02 1.23
C SER A 17 -28.77 -10.41 0.59
N ALA A 18 -27.60 -10.95 0.23
CA ALA A 18 -27.49 -12.32 -0.26
C ALA A 18 -27.93 -13.35 0.79
N GLU A 19 -27.50 -13.19 2.05
CA GLU A 19 -27.91 -14.06 3.16
C GLU A 19 -29.44 -14.05 3.36
N LYS A 20 -30.06 -12.85 3.30
CA LYS A 20 -31.51 -12.68 3.40
C LYS A 20 -32.25 -13.31 2.23
N ILE A 21 -31.80 -13.12 0.99
CA ILE A 21 -32.41 -13.73 -0.20
C ILE A 21 -32.29 -15.27 -0.15
N ILE A 22 -31.14 -15.80 0.26
CA ILE A 22 -30.96 -17.26 0.44
C ILE A 22 -31.92 -17.79 1.50
N SER A 23 -32.12 -17.06 2.60
CA SER A 23 -33.12 -17.42 3.62
C SER A 23 -34.55 -17.40 3.04
N LEU A 24 -34.91 -16.39 2.24
CA LEU A 24 -36.21 -16.35 1.55
C LEU A 24 -36.39 -17.55 0.61
N GLN A 25 -35.35 -17.93 -0.14
CA GLN A 25 -35.40 -19.10 -1.03
C GLN A 25 -35.57 -20.41 -0.27
N LYS A 26 -34.93 -20.56 0.91
CA LYS A 26 -35.13 -21.73 1.78
C LYS A 26 -36.55 -21.78 2.33
N ASN A 27 -37.05 -20.64 2.83
CA ASN A 27 -38.40 -20.53 3.37
C ASN A 27 -39.47 -20.76 2.29
N TRP A 28 -39.23 -20.31 1.05
CA TRP A 28 -40.11 -20.60 -0.09
C TRP A 28 -40.27 -22.10 -0.31
N LYS A 29 -39.16 -22.85 -0.30
CA LYS A 29 -39.16 -24.31 -0.48
C LYS A 29 -39.89 -25.04 0.65
N SER A 30 -39.98 -24.47 1.85
CA SER A 30 -40.65 -25.10 2.99
C SER A 30 -42.16 -24.83 3.07
N LEU A 31 -42.69 -23.88 2.31
CA LEU A 31 -44.11 -23.48 2.39
C LEU A 31 -45.08 -24.42 1.65
N GLY A 32 -44.60 -25.33 0.80
CA GLY A 32 -45.44 -26.21 -0.01
C GLY A 32 -46.09 -25.53 -1.22
N SER A 33 -47.09 -26.16 -1.84
CA SER A 33 -47.80 -25.63 -3.01
C SER A 33 -48.84 -24.57 -2.61
N ALA A 34 -48.92 -23.47 -3.35
CA ALA A 34 -49.98 -22.47 -3.27
C ALA A 34 -51.15 -22.76 -4.24
N GLY A 35 -51.15 -23.96 -4.85
CA GLY A 35 -52.10 -24.43 -5.84
C GLY A 35 -51.54 -24.37 -7.26
N GLN A 36 -51.80 -25.42 -8.04
CA GLN A 36 -51.25 -25.65 -9.39
C GLN A 36 -51.45 -24.45 -10.36
N LYS A 37 -52.51 -23.66 -10.16
CA LYS A 37 -52.83 -22.47 -10.97
C LYS A 37 -51.90 -21.28 -10.73
N TYR A 38 -51.34 -21.13 -9.52
CA TYR A 38 -50.56 -19.95 -9.13
C TYR A 38 -49.07 -20.23 -8.92
N ASP A 39 -48.71 -21.48 -8.64
CA ASP A 39 -47.33 -21.89 -8.33
C ASP A 39 -46.31 -21.43 -9.38
N ASN A 40 -46.59 -21.65 -10.66
CA ASN A 40 -45.67 -21.28 -11.75
C ASN A 40 -45.42 -19.77 -11.82
N LYS A 41 -46.47 -18.96 -11.68
CA LYS A 41 -46.35 -17.50 -11.73
C LYS A 41 -45.62 -16.96 -10.50
N LEU A 42 -46.04 -17.41 -9.32
CA LEU A 42 -45.44 -17.01 -8.05
C LEU A 42 -43.96 -17.39 -7.97
N TRP A 43 -43.61 -18.58 -8.47
CA TRP A 43 -42.22 -19.02 -8.57
C TRP A 43 -41.42 -18.19 -9.58
N ALA A 44 -41.97 -17.93 -10.77
CA ALA A 44 -41.29 -17.11 -11.78
C ALA A 44 -41.00 -15.70 -11.26
N ASP A 45 -41.99 -15.06 -10.64
CA ASP A 45 -41.85 -13.71 -10.07
C ASP A 45 -40.83 -13.69 -8.91
N PHE A 46 -40.85 -14.70 -8.04
CA PHE A 46 -39.89 -14.82 -6.94
C PHE A 46 -38.47 -15.05 -7.44
N ARG A 47 -38.30 -15.96 -8.42
CA ARG A 47 -37.01 -16.28 -9.01
C ARG A 47 -36.43 -15.08 -9.74
N SER A 48 -37.22 -14.40 -10.57
CA SER A 48 -36.78 -13.19 -11.27
C SER A 48 -36.29 -12.11 -10.30
N ALA A 49 -36.99 -11.90 -9.18
CA ALA A 49 -36.54 -10.93 -8.17
C ALA A 49 -35.22 -11.34 -7.49
N CYS A 50 -34.97 -12.64 -7.30
CA CYS A 50 -33.69 -13.14 -6.78
C CYS A 50 -32.57 -12.98 -7.82
N ASP A 51 -32.84 -13.35 -9.07
CA ASP A 51 -31.88 -13.32 -10.18
C ASP A 51 -31.41 -11.88 -10.45
N ASP A 52 -32.33 -10.90 -10.43
CA ASP A 52 -32.01 -9.47 -10.57
C ASP A 52 -30.91 -9.02 -9.59
N PHE A 53 -31.02 -9.40 -8.31
CA PHE A 53 -30.03 -9.06 -7.29
C PHE A 53 -28.68 -9.76 -7.55
N PHE A 54 -28.68 -11.07 -7.84
CA PHE A 54 -27.43 -11.80 -8.03
C PHE A 54 -26.70 -11.37 -9.31
N THR A 55 -27.43 -11.04 -10.38
CA THR A 55 -26.85 -10.44 -11.59
C THR A 55 -26.25 -9.07 -11.31
N ALA A 56 -26.91 -8.21 -10.54
CA ALA A 56 -26.37 -6.91 -10.14
C ALA A 56 -25.10 -7.06 -9.30
N ARG A 57 -25.11 -8.00 -8.33
CA ARG A 57 -23.96 -8.34 -7.49
C ARG A 57 -22.78 -8.82 -8.32
N GLU A 58 -23.00 -9.79 -9.21
CA GLU A 58 -21.97 -10.34 -10.09
C GLU A 58 -21.36 -9.26 -10.96
N ARG A 59 -22.18 -8.41 -11.58
CA ARG A 59 -21.72 -7.27 -12.38
C ARG A 59 -20.84 -6.32 -11.58
N ASN A 60 -21.21 -6.02 -10.33
CA ASN A 60 -20.41 -5.16 -9.46
C ASN A 60 -19.03 -5.77 -9.18
N PHE A 61 -18.97 -7.04 -8.78
CA PHE A 61 -17.69 -7.70 -8.51
C PHE A 61 -16.83 -7.85 -9.78
N ALA A 62 -17.43 -8.18 -10.91
CA ALA A 62 -16.74 -8.24 -12.20
C ALA A 62 -16.16 -6.88 -12.60
N ALA A 63 -16.89 -5.78 -12.39
CA ALA A 63 -16.40 -4.43 -12.65
C ALA A 63 -15.23 -4.05 -11.71
N GLN A 64 -15.30 -4.43 -10.43
CA GLN A 64 -14.20 -4.23 -9.49
C GLN A 64 -12.95 -5.01 -9.90
N ASP A 65 -13.11 -6.29 -10.27
CA ASP A 65 -12.00 -7.14 -10.71
C ASP A 65 -11.38 -6.61 -12.01
N ALA A 66 -12.20 -6.16 -12.97
CA ALA A 66 -11.72 -5.52 -14.20
C ALA A 66 -10.90 -4.26 -13.91
N ALA A 67 -11.36 -3.39 -13.01
CA ALA A 67 -10.62 -2.19 -12.62
C ALA A 67 -9.28 -2.53 -11.94
N LEU A 68 -9.22 -3.59 -11.13
CA LEU A 68 -7.96 -4.05 -10.53
C LEU A 68 -6.97 -4.55 -11.59
N ILE A 69 -7.46 -5.26 -12.62
CA ILE A 69 -6.63 -5.75 -13.73
C ILE A 69 -6.14 -4.58 -14.58
N GLU A 70 -6.98 -3.59 -14.88
CA GLU A 70 -6.59 -2.38 -15.61
C GLU A 70 -5.48 -1.61 -14.87
N ASN A 71 -5.65 -1.40 -13.56
CA ASN A 71 -4.62 -0.79 -12.72
C ASN A 71 -3.31 -1.59 -12.69
N LEU A 72 -3.40 -2.92 -12.69
CA LEU A 72 -2.22 -3.79 -12.74
C LEU A 72 -1.45 -3.59 -14.05
N THR A 73 -2.15 -3.57 -15.18
CA THR A 73 -1.56 -3.29 -16.50
C THR A 73 -0.91 -1.92 -16.51
N ALA A 74 -1.62 -0.87 -16.12
CA ALA A 74 -1.09 0.50 -16.10
C ALA A 74 0.17 0.64 -15.21
N LYS A 75 0.20 -0.03 -14.05
CA LYS A 75 1.37 -0.03 -13.18
C LYS A 75 2.56 -0.78 -13.79
N ASN A 76 2.31 -1.91 -14.45
CA ASN A 76 3.37 -2.65 -15.14
C ASN A 76 3.95 -1.82 -16.30
N ASP A 77 3.10 -1.14 -17.07
CA ASP A 77 3.52 -0.28 -18.17
C ASP A 77 4.34 0.92 -17.66
N LEU A 78 3.96 1.50 -16.52
CA LEU A 78 4.74 2.55 -15.87
C LEU A 78 6.12 2.04 -15.43
N ILE A 79 6.19 0.83 -14.86
CA ILE A 79 7.46 0.22 -14.46
C ILE A 79 8.35 -0.05 -15.69
N ALA A 80 7.77 -0.56 -16.78
CA ALA A 80 8.49 -0.76 -18.04
C ALA A 80 9.02 0.58 -18.59
N SER A 81 8.17 1.60 -18.63
CA SER A 81 8.54 2.96 -19.05
C SER A 81 9.65 3.53 -18.17
N LEU A 82 9.59 3.28 -16.86
CA LEU A 82 10.62 3.72 -15.92
C LEU A 82 11.96 3.04 -16.21
N HIS A 83 12.01 1.78 -16.64
CA HIS A 83 13.28 1.14 -17.00
C HIS A 83 13.94 1.83 -18.20
N GLU A 84 13.16 2.15 -19.24
CA GLU A 84 13.65 2.75 -20.49
C GLU A 84 13.90 4.26 -20.38
N MET A 85 13.25 4.94 -19.44
CA MET A 85 13.32 6.39 -19.23
C MET A 85 14.77 6.88 -19.08
N GLN A 86 15.15 7.82 -19.94
CA GLN A 86 16.37 8.60 -19.77
C GLN A 86 16.07 9.79 -18.85
N LEU A 87 16.91 9.99 -17.85
CA LEU A 87 16.76 11.13 -16.94
C LEU A 87 17.37 12.39 -17.57
N PRO A 88 16.78 13.56 -17.35
CA PRO A 88 17.42 14.84 -17.67
C PRO A 88 18.80 14.95 -17.04
N GLU A 89 19.71 15.70 -17.68
CA GLU A 89 21.04 15.98 -17.13
C GLU A 89 20.97 16.82 -15.86
N SER A 90 19.97 17.70 -15.78
CA SER A 90 19.69 18.50 -14.59
C SER A 90 19.18 17.61 -13.45
N LYS A 91 19.94 17.57 -12.34
CA LYS A 91 19.55 16.84 -11.13
C LYS A 91 18.16 17.25 -10.63
N SER A 92 17.86 18.55 -10.63
CA SER A 92 16.57 19.06 -10.16
C SER A 92 15.40 18.56 -11.02
N GLU A 93 15.58 18.57 -12.35
CA GLU A 93 14.55 18.08 -13.28
C GLU A 93 14.39 16.56 -13.19
N ALA A 94 15.49 15.82 -13.08
CA ALA A 94 15.45 14.38 -12.91
C ALA A 94 14.73 13.96 -11.62
N LEU A 95 14.98 14.67 -10.51
CA LEU A 95 14.26 14.46 -9.25
C LEU A 95 12.76 14.77 -9.39
N ALA A 96 12.40 15.84 -10.10
CA ALA A 96 11.01 16.19 -10.36
C ALA A 96 10.30 15.09 -11.19
N VAL A 97 10.98 14.54 -12.20
CA VAL A 97 10.47 13.42 -13.01
C VAL A 97 10.24 12.18 -12.13
N LEU A 98 11.22 11.78 -11.32
CA LEU A 98 11.10 10.59 -10.45
C LEU A 98 10.01 10.75 -9.39
N ARG A 99 9.86 11.96 -8.83
CA ARG A 99 8.76 12.29 -7.93
C ARG A 99 7.41 12.17 -8.64
N ASN A 100 7.25 12.76 -9.82
CA ASN A 100 6.00 12.68 -10.60
C ASN A 100 5.65 11.23 -10.95
N THR A 101 6.62 10.41 -11.34
CA THR A 101 6.43 8.97 -11.59
C THR A 101 5.90 8.25 -10.34
N SER A 102 6.44 8.57 -9.16
CA SER A 102 5.96 8.01 -7.88
C SER A 102 4.52 8.43 -7.58
N GLU A 103 4.20 9.70 -7.81
CA GLU A 103 2.83 10.21 -7.65
C GLU A 103 1.86 9.52 -8.61
N GLN A 104 2.23 9.31 -9.87
CA GLN A 104 1.42 8.58 -10.85
C GLN A 104 1.17 7.13 -10.42
N PHE A 105 2.22 6.41 -10.01
CA PHE A 105 2.10 5.03 -9.52
C PHE A 105 1.13 4.92 -8.33
N SER A 106 1.15 5.92 -7.45
CA SER A 106 0.28 5.99 -6.28
C SER A 106 -1.19 6.28 -6.64
N LYS A 107 -1.43 7.10 -7.68
CA LYS A 107 -2.77 7.49 -8.18
C LYS A 107 -3.46 6.39 -9.01
N MET A 108 -2.71 5.47 -9.62
CA MET A 108 -3.22 4.35 -10.44
C MET A 108 -4.01 3.27 -9.66
N GLY A 109 -4.52 3.58 -8.46
CA GLY A 109 -5.39 2.67 -7.71
C GLY A 109 -4.75 1.37 -7.23
N HIS A 110 -5.59 0.38 -6.92
CA HIS A 110 -5.18 -0.92 -6.39
C HIS A 110 -5.06 -1.98 -7.48
N VAL A 111 -4.20 -2.95 -7.21
CA VAL A 111 -4.02 -4.15 -8.02
C VAL A 111 -4.58 -5.36 -7.27
N PRO A 112 -4.77 -6.52 -7.93
CA PRO A 112 -5.16 -7.74 -7.25
C PRO A 112 -4.23 -8.05 -6.08
N LEU A 113 -4.78 -8.50 -4.94
CA LEU A 113 -4.02 -8.70 -3.70
C LEU A 113 -2.78 -9.58 -3.91
N LYS A 114 -2.91 -10.62 -4.75
CA LYS A 114 -1.82 -11.54 -5.12
C LYS A 114 -0.63 -10.84 -5.81
N ASN A 115 -0.87 -9.71 -6.48
CA ASN A 115 0.13 -8.94 -7.22
C ASN A 115 0.65 -7.73 -6.45
N LYS A 116 -0.03 -7.31 -5.37
CA LYS A 116 0.27 -6.07 -4.62
C LYS A 116 1.75 -5.94 -4.24
N ASN A 117 2.31 -6.99 -3.63
CA ASN A 117 3.69 -6.96 -3.15
C ASN A 117 4.70 -7.01 -4.32
N ASP A 118 4.48 -7.88 -5.30
CA ASP A 118 5.37 -8.02 -6.47
C ASP A 118 5.45 -6.72 -7.28
N VAL A 119 4.33 -6.09 -7.58
CA VAL A 119 4.27 -4.81 -8.32
C VAL A 119 5.00 -3.71 -7.55
N TYR A 120 4.81 -3.63 -6.23
CA TYR A 120 5.48 -2.63 -5.40
C TYR A 120 7.00 -2.83 -5.36
N GLU A 121 7.48 -4.07 -5.14
CA GLU A 121 8.91 -4.36 -5.08
C GLU A 121 9.60 -4.10 -6.43
N ARG A 122 8.94 -4.43 -7.56
CA ARG A 122 9.45 -4.11 -8.90
C ARG A 122 9.55 -2.61 -9.13
N PHE A 123 8.50 -1.86 -8.77
CA PHE A 123 8.50 -0.40 -8.86
C PHE A 123 9.61 0.22 -8.01
N LYS A 124 9.73 -0.20 -6.75
CA LYS A 124 10.78 0.25 -5.83
C LYS A 124 12.17 -0.03 -6.39
N LYS A 125 12.42 -1.25 -6.88
CA LYS A 125 13.71 -1.61 -7.48
C LYS A 125 14.02 -0.75 -8.72
N ALA A 126 13.03 -0.51 -9.57
CA ALA A 126 13.19 0.31 -10.77
C ALA A 126 13.51 1.78 -10.42
N ILE A 127 12.82 2.34 -9.43
CA ILE A 127 13.02 3.74 -9.04
C ILE A 127 14.33 3.94 -8.26
N ASP A 128 14.69 2.99 -7.39
CA ASP A 128 15.96 2.99 -6.66
C ASP A 128 17.16 2.95 -7.61
N ALA A 129 17.04 2.21 -8.72
CA ALA A 129 18.05 2.18 -9.76
C ALA A 129 18.23 3.57 -10.43
N LYS A 130 17.13 4.28 -10.68
CA LYS A 130 17.17 5.64 -11.24
C LYS A 130 17.74 6.65 -10.25
N TYR A 131 17.34 6.62 -8.98
CA TYR A 131 17.94 7.47 -7.95
C TYR A 131 19.44 7.20 -7.77
N SER A 132 19.86 5.94 -7.85
CA SER A 132 21.28 5.58 -7.74
C SER A 132 22.12 6.09 -8.91
N SER A 133 21.52 6.28 -10.09
CA SER A 133 22.20 6.88 -11.24
C SER A 133 22.45 8.39 -11.09
N LEU A 134 21.72 9.08 -10.20
CA LEU A 134 21.80 10.55 -10.03
C LEU A 134 22.99 11.04 -9.20
N LYS A 135 23.88 10.14 -8.73
CA LYS A 135 25.03 10.48 -7.86
C LYS A 135 24.62 11.46 -6.75
N LEU A 136 23.56 11.08 -6.02
CA LEU A 136 23.09 11.82 -4.86
C LEU A 136 23.97 11.49 -3.65
N GLU A 137 24.22 12.48 -2.80
CA GLU A 137 24.81 12.24 -1.48
C GLU A 137 23.89 11.33 -0.66
N ALA A 138 24.45 10.49 0.20
CA ALA A 138 23.70 9.46 0.93
C ALA A 138 22.50 10.05 1.71
N ASP A 139 22.72 11.17 2.40
CA ASP A 139 21.72 11.84 3.21
C ASP A 139 20.56 12.43 2.39
N GLU A 140 20.84 12.89 1.17
CA GLU A 140 19.84 13.47 0.27
C GLU A 140 18.99 12.36 -0.37
N LYS A 141 19.65 11.26 -0.76
CA LYS A 141 18.99 10.04 -1.25
C LYS A 141 18.02 9.48 -0.23
N ASP A 142 18.43 9.36 1.02
CA ASP A 142 17.60 8.77 2.08
C ASP A 142 16.36 9.61 2.36
N ARG A 143 16.48 10.95 2.40
CA ARG A 143 15.32 11.85 2.57
C ARG A 143 14.33 11.74 1.41
N ILE A 144 14.83 11.69 0.18
CA ILE A 144 13.98 11.65 -1.01
C ILE A 144 13.27 10.29 -1.14
N LEU A 145 14.00 9.18 -0.91
CA LEU A 145 13.41 7.85 -0.88
C LEU A 145 12.39 7.70 0.24
N PHE A 146 12.67 8.27 1.41
CA PHE A 146 11.71 8.29 2.51
C PHE A 146 10.44 9.07 2.13
N GLN A 147 10.57 10.26 1.53
CA GLN A 147 9.41 11.04 1.10
C GLN A 147 8.58 10.31 0.05
N ALA A 148 9.23 9.74 -0.98
CA ALA A 148 8.54 8.95 -2.01
C ALA A 148 7.85 7.71 -1.44
N LYS A 149 8.49 7.05 -0.46
CA LYS A 149 7.90 5.93 0.30
C LYS A 149 6.68 6.41 1.08
N ILE A 150 6.75 7.52 1.80
CA ILE A 150 5.61 8.09 2.53
C ILE A 150 4.46 8.45 1.58
N ASP A 151 4.73 9.04 0.42
CA ASP A 151 3.70 9.41 -0.56
C ASP A 151 3.02 8.16 -1.15
N THR A 152 3.81 7.11 -1.41
CA THR A 152 3.31 5.81 -1.90
C THR A 152 2.51 5.06 -0.84
N LEU A 153 2.99 5.03 0.41
CA LEU A 153 2.29 4.44 1.56
C LEU A 153 1.03 5.25 1.93
N GLY A 154 1.07 6.56 1.72
CA GLY A 154 -0.07 7.47 1.83
C GLY A 154 -1.22 7.04 0.92
N SER A 155 -0.94 6.53 -0.27
CA SER A 155 -2.00 6.11 -1.19
C SER A 155 -2.51 4.68 -0.95
N SER A 156 -1.96 3.97 0.04
CA SER A 156 -2.42 2.65 0.44
C SER A 156 -3.64 2.73 1.38
N PRO A 157 -4.67 1.87 1.24
CA PRO A 157 -5.79 1.77 2.18
C PRO A 157 -5.33 1.30 3.57
N GLU A 158 -4.13 0.75 3.67
CA GLU A 158 -3.47 0.39 4.93
C GLU A 158 -2.55 1.49 5.46
N ARG A 159 -2.65 2.73 4.94
CA ARG A 159 -1.84 3.90 5.34
C ARG A 159 -1.64 3.97 6.85
N GLN A 160 -2.73 3.89 7.61
CA GLN A 160 -2.68 4.00 9.06
C GLN A 160 -1.78 2.94 9.69
N LYS A 161 -1.86 1.69 9.23
CA LYS A 161 -1.05 0.58 9.73
C LYS A 161 0.41 0.72 9.30
N LEU A 162 0.65 1.08 8.04
CA LEU A 162 2.00 1.24 7.48
C LEU A 162 2.75 2.41 8.11
N LEU A 163 2.09 3.56 8.29
CA LEU A 163 2.65 4.71 9.01
C LEU A 163 2.92 4.39 10.49
N THR A 164 2.06 3.58 11.13
CA THR A 164 2.27 3.15 12.51
C THR A 164 3.50 2.25 12.63
N ASN A 165 3.70 1.33 11.69
CA ASN A 165 4.89 0.47 11.65
C ASN A 165 6.16 1.30 11.44
N GLU A 166 6.16 2.22 10.48
CA GLU A 166 7.33 3.09 10.22
C GLU A 166 7.67 3.95 11.44
N LYS A 167 6.66 4.54 12.09
CA LYS A 167 6.83 5.28 13.35
C LYS A 167 7.47 4.42 14.44
N ASN A 168 7.10 3.15 14.52
CA ASN A 168 7.67 2.23 15.50
C ASN A 168 9.12 1.86 15.17
N ASP A 169 9.45 1.69 13.89
CA ASP A 169 10.82 1.40 13.47
C ASP A 169 11.75 2.60 13.68
N ILE A 170 11.30 3.82 13.38
CA ILE A 170 12.05 5.05 13.70
C ILE A 170 12.29 5.16 15.21
N ARG A 171 11.30 4.85 16.04
CA ARG A 171 11.47 4.84 17.51
C ARG A 171 12.54 3.85 17.96
N LYS A 172 12.54 2.64 17.41
CA LYS A 172 13.58 1.64 17.73
C LYS A 172 14.96 2.12 17.33
N GLN A 173 15.10 2.80 16.19
CA GLN A 173 16.38 3.39 15.76
C GLN A 173 16.83 4.49 16.72
N MET A 174 15.92 5.38 17.15
CA MET A 174 16.22 6.39 18.16
C MET A 174 16.67 5.76 19.48
N ASP A 175 16.00 4.70 19.94
CA ASP A 175 16.35 4.00 21.18
C ASP A 175 17.74 3.33 21.06
N ALA A 176 18.06 2.76 19.90
CA ALA A 176 19.35 2.15 19.64
C ALA A 176 20.49 3.19 19.65
N LEU A 177 20.32 4.29 18.91
CA LEU A 177 21.27 5.40 18.88
C LEU A 177 21.44 6.01 20.28
N GLY A 178 20.36 6.15 21.04
CA GLY A 178 20.41 6.64 22.43
C GLY A 178 21.25 5.75 23.34
N LYS A 179 21.12 4.41 23.22
CA LYS A 179 21.98 3.47 23.96
C LYS A 179 23.44 3.56 23.53
N GLU A 180 23.69 3.74 22.23
CA GLU A 180 25.02 3.87 21.68
C GLU A 180 25.71 5.16 22.18
N ILE A 181 24.96 6.27 22.27
CA ILE A 181 25.43 7.52 22.87
C ILE A 181 25.80 7.30 24.35
N ILE A 182 24.92 6.71 25.15
CA ILE A 182 25.19 6.43 26.57
C ILE A 182 26.44 5.55 26.71
N GLN A 183 26.59 4.51 25.87
CA GLN A 183 27.76 3.65 25.92
C GLN A 183 29.04 4.38 25.51
N MET A 184 28.97 5.28 24.51
CA MET A 184 30.09 6.14 24.14
C MET A 184 30.45 7.11 25.28
N GLU A 185 29.46 7.69 25.96
CA GLU A 185 29.65 8.57 27.12
C GLU A 185 30.29 7.83 28.30
N ASP A 186 29.80 6.63 28.63
CA ASP A 186 30.37 5.78 29.69
C ASP A 186 31.80 5.37 29.36
N ASN A 187 32.05 4.96 28.10
CA ASN A 187 33.39 4.64 27.62
C ASN A 187 34.32 5.86 27.74
N LEU A 188 33.90 7.04 27.26
CA LEU A 188 34.67 8.30 27.39
C LEU A 188 34.94 8.65 28.86
N GLY A 189 33.95 8.48 29.74
CA GLY A 189 34.09 8.68 31.18
C GLY A 189 35.08 7.70 31.83
N PHE A 190 35.13 6.46 31.34
CA PHE A 190 36.10 5.45 31.76
C PHE A 190 37.51 5.76 31.22
N PHE A 191 37.61 6.20 29.96
CA PHE A 191 38.87 6.59 29.34
C PHE A 191 39.48 7.84 29.99
N ALA A 192 38.68 8.86 30.31
CA ALA A 192 39.11 10.09 31.00
C ALA A 192 39.70 9.84 32.40
N ARG A 193 39.38 8.69 33.02
CA ARG A 193 39.90 8.26 34.33
C ARG A 193 41.12 7.34 34.22
N SER A 194 41.53 6.95 33.01
CA SER A 194 42.65 6.04 32.77
C SER A 194 43.95 6.81 32.44
N LYS A 195 45.10 6.34 32.92
CA LYS A 195 46.41 7.00 32.80
C LYS A 195 47.01 7.06 31.38
N GLY A 196 46.26 6.68 30.34
CA GLY A 196 46.68 6.70 28.92
C GLY A 196 45.82 7.57 27.99
N ALA A 197 44.89 8.35 28.55
CA ALA A 197 43.87 9.11 27.80
C ALA A 197 44.44 10.19 26.85
N ASP A 198 45.62 10.73 27.14
CA ASP A 198 46.18 11.87 26.41
C ASP A 198 46.59 11.55 24.96
N GLN A 199 47.00 10.31 24.68
CA GLN A 199 47.44 9.91 23.33
C GLN A 199 46.25 9.76 22.37
N LEU A 200 45.15 9.17 22.85
CA LEU A 200 43.94 8.95 22.05
C LEU A 200 43.13 10.24 21.87
N ARG A 201 43.13 11.12 22.89
CA ARG A 201 42.51 12.43 22.83
C ARG A 201 43.13 13.29 21.72
N LYS A 202 44.45 13.25 21.56
CA LYS A 202 45.17 13.89 20.45
C LYS A 202 44.78 13.34 19.07
N GLU A 203 44.58 12.04 18.93
CA GLU A 203 44.13 11.44 17.66
C GLU A 203 42.69 11.81 17.30
N VAL A 204 41.80 11.88 18.30
CA VAL A 204 40.40 12.28 18.10
C VAL A 204 40.31 13.77 17.78
N GLU A 205 41.04 14.63 18.50
CA GLU A 205 41.11 16.08 18.22
C GLU A 205 41.66 16.35 16.81
N GLY A 206 42.66 15.58 16.34
CA GLY A 206 43.18 15.69 14.98
C GLY A 206 42.16 15.30 13.91
N LYS A 207 41.34 14.26 14.14
CA LYS A 207 40.27 13.86 13.21
C LYS A 207 39.13 14.88 13.14
N VAL A 208 38.78 15.50 14.27
CA VAL A 208 37.77 16.56 14.32
C VAL A 208 38.22 17.80 13.55
N GLN A 209 39.51 18.16 13.60
CA GLN A 209 40.05 19.30 12.87
C GLN A 209 40.05 19.12 11.35
N VAL A 210 40.31 17.89 10.87
CA VAL A 210 40.24 17.54 9.44
C VAL A 210 38.80 17.57 8.92
N LEU A 211 37.80 17.30 9.77
CA LEU A 211 36.38 17.34 9.39
C LEU A 211 35.77 18.76 9.47
N GLN A 212 36.49 19.73 10.03
CA GLN A 212 36.09 21.15 10.12
C GLN A 212 36.85 22.06 9.14
N SER A 213 37.73 21.49 8.30
CA SER A 213 38.48 22.15 7.23
C SER A 213 37.85 21.83 5.87
#